data_AF-A0A7K1LB97-F1
#
_entry.id   AF-A0A7K1LB97-F1
#
_cell.length_a   1.000
_cell.length_b   1.000
_cell.length_c   1.000
_cell.angle_alpha   90.00
_cell.angle_beta   90.00
_cell.angle_gamma   90.00
#
_symmetry.space_group_name_H-M   'P 1'
#
loop_
_entity.id
_entity.type
_entity.pdbx_description
1 polymer ?
#
loop_
_entity_poly.entity_id
_entity_poly.type
_entity_poly.pdbx_seq_one_letter_code
_entity_poly.pdbx_strand_id
1 'polypeptide(L)'
;MNRGTVLILTDTDDQTVDLIVHELQRRDASVVRLDPGAGPIHLDARLDGDRWRGLVGDEHRAVRLDEVVSVLWRWPGLPAGHPDIGDPAARLGRPRGPAGAAGDPADAARPLDQPPRRHQPRQ
;
A
#
# COMPACT_ATOMS: atom_id res chain seq x y z
N MET A 1 -21.29 -22.25 9.26
CA MET A 1 -21.44 -22.25 7.78
C MET A 1 -20.56 -21.12 7.25
N ASN A 2 -19.61 -21.39 6.37
CA ASN A 2 -18.73 -20.36 5.82
C ASN A 2 -19.58 -19.33 5.04
N ARG A 3 -19.44 -18.04 5.36
CA ARG A 3 -20.18 -16.95 4.70
C ARG A 3 -19.59 -16.56 3.33
N GLY A 4 -18.54 -17.24 2.88
CA GLY A 4 -17.83 -16.99 1.64
C GLY A 4 -16.47 -16.34 1.89
N THR A 5 -15.72 -16.12 0.81
CA THR A 5 -14.36 -15.56 0.90
C THR A 5 -14.35 -14.07 0.56
N VAL A 6 -13.75 -13.26 1.42
CA VAL A 6 -13.49 -11.84 1.17
C VAL A 6 -12.04 -11.68 0.73
N LEU A 7 -11.83 -11.13 -0.47
CA LEU A 7 -10.51 -10.76 -0.97
C LEU A 7 -10.19 -9.33 -0.53
N ILE A 8 -9.06 -9.12 0.13
CA ILE A 8 -8.59 -7.80 0.56
C ILE A 8 -7.33 -7.46 -0.22
N LEU A 9 -7.38 -6.39 -1.00
CA LEU A 9 -6.26 -5.84 -1.75
C LEU A 9 -5.70 -4.64 -1.00
N THR A 10 -4.51 -4.80 -0.43
CA THR A 10 -3.94 -3.85 0.52
C THR A 10 -2.42 -3.96 0.57
N ASP A 11 -1.76 -2.88 0.98
CA ASP A 11 -0.33 -2.89 1.30
C ASP A 11 -0.03 -3.85 2.47
N THR A 12 1.10 -4.54 2.38
CA THR A 12 1.57 -5.50 3.39
C THR A 12 1.71 -4.89 4.79
N ASP A 13 2.04 -3.60 4.90
CA ASP A 13 2.23 -2.87 6.15
C ASP A 13 0.94 -2.27 6.73
N ASP A 14 -0.22 -2.47 6.08
CA ASP A 14 -1.50 -1.95 6.55
C ASP A 14 -2.08 -2.75 7.73
N GLN A 15 -1.63 -2.42 8.94
CA GLN A 15 -2.09 -3.05 10.19
C GLN A 15 -3.58 -2.83 10.48
N THR A 16 -4.22 -1.81 9.89
CA THR A 16 -5.64 -1.56 10.16
C THR A 16 -6.54 -2.63 9.52
N VAL A 17 -6.01 -3.36 8.54
CA VAL A 17 -6.70 -4.51 7.94
C VAL A 17 -6.80 -5.68 8.91
N ASP A 18 -5.92 -5.80 9.91
CA ASP A 18 -5.99 -6.89 10.89
C ASP A 18 -7.29 -6.85 11.70
N LEU A 19 -7.79 -5.64 12.03
CA LEU A 19 -9.09 -5.47 12.68
C LEU A 19 -10.24 -5.93 11.77
N ILE A 20 -10.15 -5.66 10.47
CA ILE A 20 -11.15 -6.08 9.48
C ILE A 20 -11.14 -7.61 9.34
N VAL A 21 -9.94 -8.21 9.22
CA VAL A 21 -9.74 -9.66 9.15
C VAL A 21 -10.34 -10.32 10.39
N HIS A 22 -10.02 -9.81 11.58
CA HIS A 22 -10.53 -10.32 12.84
C HIS A 22 -12.08 -10.32 12.87
N GLU A 23 -12.70 -9.19 12.49
CA GLU A 23 -14.16 -9.08 12.47
C GLU A 23 -14.83 -9.96 11.41
N LEU A 24 -14.20 -10.18 10.26
CA LEU A 24 -14.70 -11.09 9.23
C LEU A 24 -14.62 -12.55 9.67
N GLN A 25 -13.49 -12.96 10.25
CA GLN A 25 -13.30 -14.30 10.80
C GLN A 25 -14.29 -14.58 11.94
N ARG A 26 -14.55 -13.61 12.82
CA ARG A 26 -15.57 -13.70 13.88
C ARG A 26 -16.99 -13.94 13.35
N ARG A 27 -17.24 -13.66 12.07
CA ARG A 27 -18.52 -13.87 11.38
C ARG A 27 -18.50 -15.11 10.48
N ASP A 28 -17.51 -15.99 10.63
CA ASP A 28 -17.29 -17.18 9.81
C ASP A 28 -17.05 -16.89 8.31
N ALA A 29 -16.44 -15.75 7.98
CA ALA A 29 -16.00 -15.46 6.62
C ALA A 29 -14.52 -15.83 6.44
N SER A 30 -14.19 -16.42 5.29
CA SER A 30 -12.79 -16.65 4.91
C SER A 30 -12.18 -15.36 4.38
N VAL A 31 -10.88 -15.14 4.60
CA VAL A 31 -10.20 -13.91 4.16
C VAL A 31 -8.90 -14.26 3.44
N VAL A 32 -8.70 -13.66 2.28
CA VAL A 32 -7.43 -13.71 1.54
C VAL A 32 -6.97 -12.28 1.35
N ARG A 33 -5.78 -11.94 1.85
CA ARG A 33 -5.13 -10.64 1.60
C ARG A 33 -4.25 -10.77 0.38
N LEU A 34 -4.12 -9.79 -0.49
CA LEU A 34 -3.09 -9.78 -1.54
C LEU A 34 -2.55 -8.34 -1.64
N ASP A 35 -1.26 -8.22 -1.87
CA ASP A 35 -0.60 -6.94 -2.10
C ASP A 35 0.02 -6.95 -3.50
N PRO A 36 -0.61 -6.28 -4.48
CA PRO A 36 -0.04 -6.17 -5.82
C PRO A 36 1.33 -5.46 -5.85
N GLY A 37 1.66 -4.65 -4.85
CA GLY A 37 2.95 -3.97 -4.75
C GLY A 37 4.07 -4.80 -4.12
N ALA A 38 3.74 -5.84 -3.37
CA ALA A 38 4.73 -6.71 -2.72
C ALA A 38 5.38 -7.71 -3.70
N GLY A 39 4.72 -8.01 -4.81
CA GLY A 39 5.20 -9.00 -5.77
C GLY A 39 4.23 -9.28 -6.91
N PRO A 40 4.56 -10.21 -7.82
CA PRO A 40 3.70 -10.57 -8.92
C PRO A 40 2.41 -11.22 -8.42
N ILE A 41 1.28 -10.70 -8.90
CA ILE A 41 -0.03 -11.34 -8.73
C ILE A 41 -0.35 -12.14 -9.99
N HIS A 42 -0.74 -13.39 -9.79
CA HIS A 42 -1.26 -14.26 -10.83
C HIS A 42 -2.78 -14.14 -10.85
N LEU A 43 -3.34 -13.78 -12.00
CA LEU A 43 -4.77 -13.69 -12.24
C LEU A 43 -5.12 -14.48 -13.49
N ASP A 44 -5.89 -15.55 -13.31
CA ASP A 44 -6.65 -16.20 -14.37
C ASP A 44 -8.12 -15.88 -14.10
N ALA A 45 -8.76 -15.15 -15.03
CA ALA A 45 -10.13 -14.70 -14.85
C ALA A 45 -10.91 -14.86 -16.15
N ARG A 46 -12.06 -15.53 -16.03
CA ARG A 46 -13.04 -15.63 -17.10
C ARG A 46 -14.44 -15.37 -16.55
N LEU A 47 -15.20 -14.55 -17.25
CA LEU A 47 -16.61 -14.33 -16.93
C LEU A 47 -17.47 -15.34 -17.70
N ASP A 48 -18.10 -16.24 -16.96
CA ASP A 48 -19.03 -17.26 -17.47
C ASP A 48 -20.47 -16.90 -17.11
N GLY A 49 -21.17 -16.26 -18.05
CA GLY A 49 -22.49 -15.71 -17.76
C GLY A 49 -22.40 -14.60 -16.72
N ASP A 50 -22.90 -14.86 -15.51
CA ASP A 50 -22.89 -13.95 -14.37
C ASP A 50 -21.84 -14.30 -13.30
N ARG A 51 -21.01 -15.32 -13.52
CA ARG A 51 -20.02 -15.78 -12.53
C ARG A 51 -18.61 -15.65 -13.04
N TRP A 52 -17.76 -15.06 -12.20
CA TRP A 52 -16.32 -15.11 -12.38
C TRP A 52 -15.81 -16.53 -12.08
N ARG A 53 -14.95 -17.03 -12.96
CA ARG A 53 -14.20 -18.28 -12.82
C ARG A 53 -12.72 -17.99 -12.94
N GLY A 54 -11.92 -18.88 -12.39
CA GLY A 54 -10.47 -18.81 -12.40
C GLY A 54 -9.91 -18.59 -10.99
N LEU A 55 -8.67 -18.13 -10.94
CA LEU A 55 -7.86 -18.06 -9.73
C LEU A 55 -7.17 -16.70 -9.64
N VAL A 56 -7.11 -16.16 -8.43
CA VAL A 56 -6.28 -14.99 -8.12
C VAL A 56 -5.39 -15.31 -6.93
N GLY A 57 -4.12 -14.96 -7.00
CA GLY A 57 -3.17 -15.27 -5.94
C GLY A 57 -1.79 -14.68 -6.14
N ASP A 58 -0.96 -14.83 -5.12
CA ASP A 58 0.49 -14.62 -5.16
C ASP A 58 1.22 -15.97 -5.03
N GLU A 59 2.52 -15.93 -4.77
CA GLU A 59 3.35 -17.13 -4.56
C GLU A 59 3.00 -17.95 -3.29
N HIS A 60 2.28 -17.36 -2.34
CA HIS A 60 1.97 -17.96 -1.04
C HIS A 60 0.52 -18.39 -0.92
N ARG A 61 -0.40 -17.73 -1.61
CA ARG A 61 -1.85 -17.98 -1.45
C ARG A 61 -2.62 -17.65 -2.72
N ALA A 62 -3.64 -18.47 -2.98
CA ALA A 62 -4.56 -18.29 -4.09
C ALA A 62 -6.00 -18.56 -3.64
N VAL A 63 -6.94 -17.90 -4.30
CA VAL A 63 -8.38 -18.10 -4.11
C VAL A 63 -9.07 -18.23 -5.45
N ARG A 64 -10.07 -19.09 -5.50
CA ARG A 64 -10.95 -19.22 -6.66
C ARG A 64 -11.89 -18.03 -6.74
N LEU A 65 -11.98 -17.41 -7.91
CA LEU A 65 -12.86 -16.25 -8.11
C LEU A 65 -14.34 -16.55 -7.88
N ASP A 66 -14.76 -17.82 -8.01
CA ASP A 66 -16.14 -18.23 -7.72
C ASP A 66 -16.45 -18.43 -6.24
N GLU A 67 -15.44 -18.42 -5.37
CA GLU A 67 -15.61 -18.44 -3.90
C GLU A 67 -15.58 -17.04 -3.28
N VAL A 68 -15.13 -16.04 -4.05
CA VAL A 68 -15.02 -14.65 -3.61
C VAL A 68 -16.40 -14.00 -3.63
N VAL A 69 -16.88 -13.59 -2.46
CA VAL A 69 -18.19 -12.93 -2.29
C VAL A 69 -18.07 -11.40 -2.24
N SER A 70 -16.88 -10.88 -1.94
CA SER A 70 -16.63 -9.44 -1.87
C SER A 70 -15.13 -9.13 -2.00
N VAL A 71 -14.83 -7.93 -2.49
CA VAL A 71 -13.46 -7.40 -2.61
C VAL A 71 -13.36 -6.09 -1.86
N LEU A 72 -12.42 -5.99 -0.91
CA LEU A 72 -12.03 -4.74 -0.26
C LEU A 72 -10.77 -4.19 -0.93
N TRP A 73 -10.86 -3.02 -1.54
CA TRP A 73 -9.73 -2.30 -2.14
C TRP A 73 -9.28 -1.17 -1.20
N ARG A 74 -8.12 -1.30 -0.54
CA ARG A 74 -7.63 -0.33 0.44
C ARG A 74 -6.13 -0.10 0.34
N TRP A 75 -5.77 0.99 -0.34
CA TRP A 75 -4.38 1.41 -0.57
C TRP A 75 -3.42 0.26 -0.94
N PRO A 76 -3.74 -0.59 -1.92
CA PRO A 76 -2.76 -1.56 -2.39
C PRO A 76 -1.56 -0.84 -3.00
N GLY A 77 -0.36 -1.42 -2.85
CA GLY A 77 0.78 -1.00 -3.65
C GLY A 77 0.48 -1.18 -5.14
N LEU A 78 1.11 -0.36 -5.98
CA LEU A 78 0.92 -0.47 -7.42
C LEU A 78 1.60 -1.75 -7.93
N PRO A 79 0.95 -2.51 -8.84
CA PRO A 79 1.57 -3.66 -9.50
C PRO A 79 2.93 -3.30 -10.10
N ALA A 80 3.91 -4.19 -9.95
CA ALA A 80 5.20 -4.04 -10.61
C ALA A 80 5.02 -3.92 -12.14
N GLY A 81 5.60 -2.86 -12.74
CA GLY A 81 5.48 -2.59 -14.17
C GLY A 81 4.21 -1.86 -14.61
N HIS A 82 3.43 -1.31 -13.67
CA HIS A 82 2.32 -0.44 -14.02
C HIS A 82 2.83 0.77 -14.84
N PRO A 83 2.35 1.02 -16.09
CA PRO A 83 2.67 2.26 -16.78
C PRO A 83 2.23 3.44 -15.91
N ASP A 84 3.03 4.51 -15.83
CA ASP A 84 2.66 5.73 -15.11
C ASP A 84 1.29 6.20 -15.62
N ILE A 85 0.20 5.84 -14.93
CA ILE A 85 -1.12 6.35 -15.25
C ILE A 85 -1.06 7.83 -14.84
N GLY A 86 -1.02 8.73 -15.82
CA GLY A 86 -1.10 10.18 -15.61
C GLY A 86 -2.41 10.68 -15.00
N ASP A 87 -3.30 9.77 -14.57
CA ASP A 87 -4.59 10.06 -13.97
C ASP A 87 -4.37 10.55 -12.52
N PRO A 88 -4.84 11.75 -12.15
CA PRO A 88 -4.81 12.22 -10.76
C PRO A 88 -5.47 11.26 -9.76
N ALA A 89 -6.40 10.39 -10.17
CA ALA A 89 -6.97 9.35 -9.31
C ALA A 89 -5.94 8.28 -8.87
N ALA A 90 -4.92 8.00 -9.70
CA ALA A 90 -3.83 7.08 -9.36
C ALA A 90 -2.86 7.67 -8.31
N ARG A 91 -2.81 9.01 -8.16
CA ARG A 91 -1.95 9.69 -7.17
C ARG A 91 -2.40 9.51 -5.73
N LEU A 92 -3.65 9.11 -5.51
CA LEU A 92 -4.21 8.82 -4.18
C LEU A 92 -3.67 7.50 -3.58
N GLY A 93 -2.93 6.70 -4.36
CA GLY A 93 -2.29 5.45 -3.92
C GLY A 93 -0.82 5.57 -3.50
N ARG A 94 -0.26 6.78 -3.39
CA ARG A 94 1.14 6.94 -2.93
C ARG A 94 1.19 6.74 -1.40
N PRO A 95 1.97 5.78 -0.86
CA PRO A 95 2.14 5.67 0.58
C PRO A 95 2.75 6.97 1.11
N ARG A 96 2.18 7.48 2.21
CA ARG A 96 2.85 8.49 3.04
C ARG A 96 4.03 7.78 3.69
N GLY A 97 5.24 8.03 3.18
CA GLY A 97 6.47 7.53 3.81
C GLY A 97 6.49 7.87 5.31
N PRO A 98 7.22 7.10 6.14
CA PRO A 98 7.21 7.30 7.57
C PRO A 98 7.53 8.77 7.89
N ALA A 99 6.60 9.42 8.58
CA ALA A 99 6.86 10.71 9.22
C ALA A 99 7.91 10.47 10.30
N GLY A 100 9.18 10.64 9.95
CA GLY A 100 10.29 10.26 10.82
C GLY A 100 11.65 10.67 10.28
N ALA A 101 11.84 11.95 9.99
CA ALA A 101 13.16 12.57 10.11
C ALA A 101 13.01 13.74 11.09
N ALA A 102 13.56 13.53 12.28
CA ALA A 102 13.58 14.47 13.38
C ALA A 102 14.19 15.82 12.94
N GLY A 103 13.44 16.91 13.16
CA GLY A 103 14.03 18.22 13.34
C GLY A 103 14.29 18.40 14.83
N ASP A 104 15.56 18.34 15.23
CA ASP A 104 16.01 18.72 16.56
C ASP A 104 15.67 20.20 16.81
N PRO A 105 14.93 20.58 17.87
CA PRO A 105 14.55 21.97 18.12
C PRO A 105 15.70 22.84 18.66
N ALA A 106 16.94 22.36 18.68
CA ALA A 106 18.07 23.08 19.27
C ALA A 106 18.91 23.96 18.32
N ASP A 107 18.59 24.07 17.02
CA ASP A 107 19.43 24.84 16.06
C ASP A 107 18.85 26.21 15.64
N ALA A 108 17.78 26.68 16.29
CA ALA A 108 17.10 27.93 15.94
C ALA A 108 17.62 29.18 16.68
N ALA A 109 18.90 29.21 17.08
CA ALA A 109 19.46 30.38 17.77
C ALA A 109 20.96 30.61 17.48
N ARG A 110 21.29 31.07 16.27
CA ARG A 110 22.50 31.90 16.06
C ARG A 110 22.23 33.05 15.09
N PRO A 111 22.37 34.32 15.52
CA PRO A 111 22.16 35.46 14.65
C PRO A 111 23.31 35.62 13.65
N LEU A 112 22.96 35.91 12.39
CA LEU A 112 23.84 36.52 11.40
C LEU A 112 24.20 37.92 11.87
N ASP A 113 25.44 38.13 12.33
CA ASP A 113 26.10 39.43 12.16
C ASP A 113 27.62 39.34 12.38
N GLN A 114 28.42 39.30 11.30
CA GLN A 114 29.81 39.78 11.29
C GLN A 114 30.17 40.31 9.89
N PRO A 115 30.65 41.56 9.76
CA PRO A 115 31.12 42.14 8.49
C PRO A 115 32.51 41.62 8.07
N PRO A 116 32.91 41.77 6.79
CA PRO A 116 34.07 41.10 6.23
C PRO A 116 35.41 41.65 6.77
N ARG A 117 36.33 40.75 7.13
CA ARG A 117 37.71 41.09 7.49
C ARG A 117 38.47 41.61 6.27
N ARG A 118 39.00 42.83 6.37
CA ARG A 118 39.98 43.38 5.41
C ARG A 118 41.26 42.55 5.49
N HIS A 119 41.68 41.99 4.35
CA HIS A 119 43.03 41.47 4.16
C HIS A 119 44.04 42.61 4.25
N GLN A 120 44.93 42.58 5.23
CA GLN A 120 46.21 43.30 5.15
C GLN A 120 47.17 42.51 4.26
N PRO A 121 47.83 43.14 3.28
CA PRO A 121 48.95 42.52 2.60
C PRO A 121 50.18 42.55 3.52
N ARG A 122 50.92 41.44 3.53
CA ARG A 122 52.27 41.39 4.07
C ARG A 122 53.18 42.32 3.26
N GLN A 123 53.83 43.26 3.92
CA GLN A 123 55.26 43.59 3.78
C GLN A 123 55.76 44.18 5.10
#